data_AF-W9GF59-F1
#
_entry.id   AF-W9GF59-F1
#
_cell.length_a   1.000
_cell.length_b   1.000
_cell.length_c   1.000
_cell.angle_alpha   90.00
_cell.angle_beta   90.00
_cell.angle_gamma   90.00
#
_symmetry.space_group_name_H-M   'P 1'
#
loop_
_entity.id
_entity.type
_entity.pdbx_description
1 polymer ?
#
loop_
_entity_poly.entity_id
_entity_poly.type
_entity_poly.pdbx_seq_one_letter_code
_entity_poly.pdbx_strand_id
1 'polypeptide(L)'
;MGKNTARAEATRKAAEMRAAAARKERQQKQLITAAVAVVVVVIAAVIGLVIASQPDKAPASANSAADTAVAKLGSLPAAAFDAAGKPATPNAIPQKLDGGKVLKNGDKPEVLYVGAEFCPYCATERWSLVAALERFGNFSGLTTTRSAENDGNIPTVSFKDSKYTSDFIAFRAVETQDRNGKQIEQIPADIEPLFKKYDAPPYVDAQSQGAIPWTFYGTNQTVGSGVPIQPFVSLTDDTAWTKIVDQMMTGKGDYGQPIMANANAITAQICTLTDNKPSDVCASPAVVQTSAMLKK
;
A
#
# COMPACT_ATOMS: atom_id res chain seq x y z
N MET A 1 59.58 -78.02 1.40
CA MET A 1 59.75 -76.55 1.50
C MET A 1 58.81 -75.90 0.48
N GLY A 2 57.78 -75.14 0.87
CA GLY A 2 56.85 -74.55 -0.12
C GLY A 2 55.61 -73.81 0.40
N LYS A 3 55.24 -73.92 1.69
CA LYS A 3 54.07 -73.22 2.25
C LYS A 3 54.35 -71.79 2.77
N ASN A 4 55.60 -71.45 3.08
CA ASN A 4 55.95 -70.13 3.65
C ASN A 4 56.13 -69.01 2.60
N THR A 5 56.42 -69.36 1.35
CA THR A 5 56.63 -68.38 0.26
C THR A 5 55.31 -67.82 -0.29
N ALA A 6 54.28 -68.65 -0.43
CA ALA A 6 52.97 -68.23 -0.96
C ALA A 6 52.22 -67.23 -0.05
N ARG A 7 52.35 -67.39 1.28
CA ARG A 7 51.71 -66.50 2.26
C ARG A 7 52.40 -65.13 2.33
N ALA A 8 53.73 -65.11 2.16
CA ALA A 8 54.53 -63.88 2.10
C ALA A 8 54.25 -63.07 0.82
N GLU A 9 54.05 -63.74 -0.31
CA GLU A 9 53.74 -63.09 -1.59
C GLU A 9 52.33 -62.49 -1.61
N ALA A 10 51.34 -63.17 -1.01
CA ALA A 10 49.98 -62.66 -0.86
C ALA A 10 49.91 -61.40 0.03
N THR A 11 50.68 -61.36 1.13
CA THR A 11 50.76 -60.16 1.99
C THR A 11 51.43 -58.99 1.28
N ARG A 12 52.43 -59.23 0.42
CA ARG A 12 53.11 -58.17 -0.33
C ARG A 12 52.19 -57.54 -1.39
N LYS A 13 51.45 -58.36 -2.13
CA LYS A 13 50.44 -57.90 -3.11
C LYS A 13 49.30 -57.11 -2.43
N ALA A 14 48.84 -57.53 -1.25
CA ALA A 14 47.82 -56.80 -0.50
C ALA A 14 48.32 -55.43 0.02
N ALA A 15 49.60 -55.33 0.41
CA ALA A 15 50.22 -54.07 0.80
C ALA A 15 50.38 -53.12 -0.39
N GLU A 16 50.80 -53.62 -1.56
CA GLU A 16 50.90 -52.86 -2.81
C GLU A 16 49.53 -52.34 -3.28
N MET A 17 48.47 -53.16 -3.21
CA MET A 17 47.11 -52.72 -3.56
C MET A 17 46.56 -51.65 -2.60
N ARG A 18 46.81 -51.78 -1.29
CA ARG A 18 46.43 -50.75 -0.31
C ARG A 18 47.19 -49.44 -0.52
N ALA A 19 48.47 -49.50 -0.87
CA ALA A 19 49.25 -48.32 -1.21
C ALA A 19 48.77 -47.64 -2.49
N ALA A 20 48.38 -48.42 -3.51
CA ALA A 20 47.79 -47.90 -4.75
C ALA A 20 46.41 -47.26 -4.53
N ALA A 21 45.56 -47.88 -3.71
CA ALA A 21 44.25 -47.33 -3.33
C ALA A 21 44.38 -46.01 -2.55
N ALA A 22 45.30 -45.95 -1.58
CA ALA A 22 45.58 -44.73 -0.82
C ALA A 22 46.12 -43.59 -1.70
N ARG A 23 46.89 -43.89 -2.76
CA ARG A 23 47.36 -42.89 -3.73
C ARG A 23 46.20 -42.34 -4.57
N LYS A 24 45.29 -43.20 -5.05
CA LYS A 24 44.10 -42.77 -5.81
C LYS A 24 43.15 -41.92 -4.98
N GLU A 25 42.94 -42.28 -3.71
CA GLU A 25 42.09 -41.50 -2.80
C GLU A 25 42.67 -40.10 -2.52
N ARG A 26 44.00 -40.00 -2.33
CA ARG A 26 44.69 -38.71 -2.18
C ARG A 26 44.59 -37.86 -3.45
N GLN A 27 44.75 -38.47 -4.63
CA GLN A 27 44.59 -37.77 -5.92
C GLN A 27 43.15 -37.28 -6.12
N GLN A 28 42.13 -38.10 -5.81
CA GLN A 28 40.73 -37.69 -5.90
C GLN A 28 40.39 -36.57 -4.92
N LYS A 29 40.86 -36.64 -3.67
CA LYS A 29 40.67 -35.56 -2.68
C LYS A 29 41.33 -34.26 -3.15
N GLN A 30 42.55 -34.32 -3.68
CA GLN A 30 43.23 -33.14 -4.24
C GLN A 30 42.49 -32.54 -5.44
N LEU A 31 41.95 -33.36 -6.34
CA LEU A 31 41.16 -32.90 -7.49
C LEU A 31 39.83 -32.25 -7.05
N ILE A 32 39.14 -32.83 -6.06
CA ILE A 32 37.90 -32.26 -5.51
C ILE A 32 38.19 -30.93 -4.82
N THR A 33 39.25 -30.83 -4.01
CA THR A 33 39.64 -29.57 -3.36
C THR A 33 40.00 -28.50 -4.39
N ALA A 34 40.72 -28.86 -5.46
CA ALA A 34 41.03 -27.93 -6.55
C ALA A 34 39.76 -27.47 -7.29
N ALA A 35 38.82 -28.38 -7.58
CA ALA A 35 37.56 -28.04 -8.22
C ALA A 35 36.69 -27.10 -7.37
N VAL A 36 36.59 -27.34 -6.06
CA VAL A 36 35.86 -26.47 -5.13
C VAL A 36 36.49 -25.08 -5.06
N ALA A 37 37.83 -24.99 -4.99
CA ALA A 37 38.53 -23.71 -4.98
C ALA A 37 38.25 -22.89 -6.26
N VAL A 38 38.26 -23.54 -7.43
CA VAL A 38 37.93 -22.88 -8.71
C VAL A 38 36.48 -22.39 -8.72
N VAL A 39 35.52 -23.20 -8.27
CA VAL A 39 34.10 -22.80 -8.22
C VAL A 39 33.89 -21.60 -7.29
N VAL A 40 34.53 -21.58 -6.12
CA VAL A 40 34.44 -20.46 -5.17
C VAL A 40 35.02 -19.18 -5.78
N VAL A 41 36.16 -19.26 -6.49
CA VAL A 41 36.76 -18.11 -7.17
C VAL A 41 35.85 -17.61 -8.29
N VAL A 42 35.25 -18.50 -9.08
CA VAL A 42 34.29 -18.12 -10.14
C VAL A 42 33.06 -17.46 -9.55
N ILE A 43 32.48 -17.99 -8.47
CA ILE A 43 31.34 -17.37 -7.79
C ILE A 43 31.72 -16.00 -7.22
N ALA A 44 32.88 -15.88 -6.57
CA ALA A 44 33.36 -14.60 -6.05
C ALA A 44 33.61 -13.58 -7.17
N ALA A 45 34.14 -14.01 -8.32
CA ALA A 45 34.34 -13.17 -9.49
C ALA A 45 33.02 -12.74 -10.14
N VAL A 46 32.03 -13.64 -10.22
CA VAL A 46 30.68 -13.34 -10.72
C VAL A 46 29.97 -12.38 -9.78
N ILE A 47 30.03 -12.60 -8.46
CA ILE A 47 29.47 -11.68 -7.46
C ILE A 47 30.19 -10.33 -7.53
N GLY A 48 31.51 -10.32 -7.64
CA GLY A 48 32.30 -9.11 -7.81
C GLY A 48 31.94 -8.34 -9.09
N LEU A 49 31.74 -9.05 -10.21
CA LEU A 49 31.27 -8.48 -11.47
C LEU A 49 29.85 -7.94 -11.34
N VAL A 50 28.93 -8.67 -10.71
CA VAL A 50 27.53 -8.24 -10.49
C VAL A 50 27.47 -7.01 -9.58
N ILE A 51 28.31 -6.93 -8.55
CA ILE A 51 28.39 -5.76 -7.66
C ILE A 51 29.06 -4.58 -8.39
N ALA A 52 30.11 -4.82 -9.17
CA ALA A 52 30.81 -3.77 -9.93
C ALA A 52 30.07 -3.30 -11.19
N SER A 53 29.10 -4.09 -11.69
CA SER A 53 28.23 -3.74 -12.81
C SER A 53 26.84 -3.27 -12.37
N GLN A 54 26.61 -3.15 -11.05
CA GLN A 54 25.53 -2.30 -10.57
C GLN A 54 25.90 -0.85 -10.88
N PRO A 55 25.10 -0.11 -11.66
CA PRO A 55 25.27 1.34 -11.72
C PRO A 55 25.21 1.87 -10.28
N ASP A 56 26.10 2.81 -9.95
CA ASP A 56 26.10 3.47 -8.65
C ASP A 56 24.66 3.82 -8.29
N LYS A 57 24.17 3.35 -7.13
CA LYS A 57 22.89 3.80 -6.60
C LYS A 57 23.01 5.31 -6.48
N ALA A 58 22.39 6.01 -7.44
CA ALA A 58 22.22 7.44 -7.37
C ALA A 58 21.62 7.77 -6.00
N PRO A 59 22.10 8.81 -5.32
CA PRO A 59 21.49 9.25 -4.08
C PRO A 59 19.99 9.48 -4.33
N ALA A 60 19.14 8.96 -3.46
CA ALA A 60 17.71 9.18 -3.50
C ALA A 60 17.43 10.66 -3.19
N SER A 61 17.39 11.53 -4.22
CA SER A 61 16.82 12.88 -4.12
C SER A 61 16.64 13.57 -5.48
N ALA A 62 16.04 12.89 -6.45
CA ALA A 62 15.29 13.59 -7.49
C ALA A 62 13.82 13.24 -7.27
N ASN A 63 13.06 14.14 -6.64
CA ASN A 63 11.61 13.98 -6.54
C ASN A 63 11.07 13.75 -7.95
N SER A 64 10.39 12.64 -8.19
CA SER A 64 9.79 12.37 -9.49
C SER A 64 8.72 13.44 -9.79
N ALA A 65 8.30 13.55 -11.06
CA ALA A 65 7.17 14.40 -11.41
C ALA A 65 5.90 14.00 -10.63
N ALA A 66 5.74 12.71 -10.35
CA ALA A 66 4.66 12.16 -9.56
C ALA A 66 4.75 12.58 -8.07
N ASP A 67 5.95 12.54 -7.47
CA ASP A 67 6.15 13.01 -6.09
C ASP A 67 5.87 14.51 -5.96
N THR A 68 6.30 15.29 -6.97
CA THR A 68 6.03 16.73 -7.05
C THR A 68 4.53 17.00 -7.19
N ALA A 69 3.80 16.19 -7.95
CA ALA A 69 2.35 16.29 -8.06
C ALA A 69 1.68 15.98 -6.72
N VAL A 70 2.03 14.87 -6.07
CA VAL A 70 1.45 14.47 -4.77
C VAL A 70 1.69 15.53 -3.69
N ALA A 71 2.85 16.21 -3.70
CA ALA A 71 3.11 17.31 -2.77
C ALA A 71 2.11 18.48 -2.89
N LYS A 72 1.48 18.70 -4.06
CA LYS A 72 0.46 19.76 -4.23
C LYS A 72 -0.85 19.45 -3.50
N LEU A 73 -1.10 18.19 -3.11
CA LEU A 73 -2.36 17.79 -2.44
C LEU A 73 -2.59 18.55 -1.12
N GLY A 74 -1.52 18.90 -0.39
CA GLY A 74 -1.61 19.73 0.82
C GLY A 74 -1.97 21.20 0.58
N SER A 75 -2.21 21.58 -0.68
CA SER A 75 -2.54 22.96 -1.09
C SER A 75 -3.74 23.03 -2.05
N LEU A 76 -4.61 22.00 -2.02
CA LEU A 76 -5.83 21.96 -2.84
C LEU A 76 -6.72 23.19 -2.55
N PRO A 77 -7.10 23.98 -3.57
CA PRO A 77 -7.90 25.18 -3.36
C PRO A 77 -9.31 24.86 -2.86
N ALA A 78 -9.84 25.63 -1.90
CA ALA A 78 -11.24 25.52 -1.46
C ALA A 78 -12.24 25.60 -2.64
N ALA A 79 -11.96 26.47 -3.61
CA ALA A 79 -12.77 26.62 -4.81
C ALA A 79 -12.83 25.35 -5.68
N ALA A 80 -11.84 24.46 -5.61
CA ALA A 80 -11.86 23.19 -6.33
C ALA A 80 -12.88 22.21 -5.72
N PHE A 81 -12.99 22.17 -4.39
CA PHE A 81 -14.03 21.41 -3.71
C PHE A 81 -15.42 21.93 -4.06
N ASP A 82 -15.60 23.25 -4.09
CA ASP A 82 -16.88 23.85 -4.46
C ASP A 82 -17.22 23.63 -5.94
N ALA A 83 -16.23 23.69 -6.84
CA ALA A 83 -16.40 23.41 -8.27
C ALA A 83 -16.79 21.96 -8.53
N ALA A 84 -16.30 21.02 -7.72
CA ALA A 84 -16.64 19.60 -7.85
C ALA A 84 -18.07 19.30 -7.40
N GLY A 85 -18.60 20.05 -6.44
CA GLY A 85 -19.96 19.91 -5.93
C GLY A 85 -20.18 18.64 -5.10
N LYS A 86 -21.42 18.13 -5.11
CA LYS A 86 -21.81 16.92 -4.37
C LYS A 86 -21.41 15.63 -5.13
N PRO A 87 -21.14 14.51 -4.42
CA PRO A 87 -20.87 13.24 -5.08
C PRO A 87 -22.08 12.75 -5.88
N ALA A 88 -21.81 12.01 -6.96
CA ALA A 88 -22.82 11.41 -7.83
C ALA A 88 -23.10 9.93 -7.52
N THR A 89 -22.21 9.28 -6.78
CA THR A 89 -22.25 7.84 -6.47
C THR A 89 -22.87 7.61 -5.08
N PRO A 90 -23.78 6.63 -4.92
CA PRO A 90 -24.34 6.31 -3.60
C PRO A 90 -23.28 5.86 -2.58
N ASN A 91 -22.27 5.11 -3.01
CA ASN A 91 -21.19 4.61 -2.13
C ASN A 91 -20.34 5.72 -1.51
N ALA A 92 -20.36 6.92 -2.08
CA ALA A 92 -19.68 8.09 -1.51
C ALA A 92 -20.36 8.64 -0.25
N ILE A 93 -21.59 8.21 0.07
CA ILE A 93 -22.36 8.73 1.20
C ILE A 93 -22.14 7.82 2.42
N PRO A 94 -21.49 8.29 3.50
CA PRO A 94 -21.29 7.51 4.72
C PRO A 94 -22.61 7.02 5.32
N GLN A 95 -22.76 5.70 5.37
CA GLN A 95 -23.92 5.01 5.92
C GLN A 95 -23.88 5.05 7.44
N LYS A 96 -25.03 5.33 8.06
CA LYS A 96 -25.17 5.33 9.51
C LYS A 96 -25.11 3.91 10.08
N LEU A 97 -24.45 3.79 11.23
CA LEU A 97 -24.28 2.53 11.94
C LEU A 97 -25.07 2.51 13.25
N ASP A 98 -25.92 1.51 13.43
CA ASP A 98 -26.68 1.34 14.66
C ASP A 98 -25.75 0.94 15.80
N GLY A 99 -25.83 1.72 16.89
CA GLY A 99 -24.93 1.59 18.02
C GLY A 99 -23.46 1.87 17.70
N GLY A 100 -23.16 2.52 16.57
CA GLY A 100 -21.84 3.06 16.26
C GLY A 100 -21.39 4.06 17.33
N LYS A 101 -20.08 4.09 17.61
CA LYS A 101 -19.47 4.98 18.60
C LYS A 101 -18.25 5.65 18.00
N VAL A 102 -18.14 6.95 18.20
CA VAL A 102 -16.95 7.72 17.83
C VAL A 102 -15.74 7.14 18.55
N LEU A 103 -14.76 6.68 17.76
CA LEU A 103 -13.46 6.28 18.29
C LEU A 103 -12.69 7.55 18.66
N LYS A 104 -11.84 7.45 19.68
CA LYS A 104 -10.97 8.53 20.10
C LYS A 104 -9.53 8.08 20.14
N ASN A 105 -8.64 8.95 19.68
CA ASN A 105 -7.20 8.82 19.86
C ASN A 105 -6.71 10.09 20.57
N GLY A 106 -6.44 9.95 21.87
CA GLY A 106 -6.39 11.09 22.78
C GLY A 106 -7.75 11.79 22.85
N ASP A 107 -7.76 13.10 22.70
CA ASP A 107 -8.97 13.92 22.75
C ASP A 107 -9.68 14.07 21.38
N LYS A 108 -9.09 13.52 20.31
CA LYS A 108 -9.59 13.70 18.94
C LYS A 108 -10.43 12.51 18.49
N PRO A 109 -11.56 12.74 17.78
CA PRO A 109 -12.25 11.68 17.07
C PRO A 109 -11.31 11.06 16.03
N GLU A 110 -11.35 9.73 15.88
CA GLU A 110 -10.50 8.98 14.96
C GLU A 110 -11.28 8.52 13.73
N VAL A 111 -10.73 8.80 12.54
CA VAL A 111 -11.16 8.23 11.26
C VAL A 111 -10.22 7.07 10.93
N LEU A 112 -10.80 5.92 10.63
CA LEU A 112 -10.09 4.69 10.35
C LEU A 112 -10.28 4.28 8.90
N TYR A 113 -9.20 3.89 8.24
CA TYR A 113 -9.21 3.31 6.90
C TYR A 113 -8.58 1.92 6.92
N VAL A 114 -9.23 0.95 6.29
CA VAL A 114 -8.67 -0.37 5.99
C VAL A 114 -8.69 -0.58 4.49
N GLY A 115 -7.53 -0.89 3.93
CA GLY A 115 -7.33 -1.10 2.50
C GLY A 115 -6.21 -2.07 2.19
N ALA A 116 -5.86 -2.10 0.91
CA ALA A 116 -4.68 -2.77 0.41
C ALA A 116 -4.20 -2.07 -0.86
N GLU A 117 -2.90 -1.93 -1.07
CA GLU A 117 -2.35 -1.22 -2.22
C GLU A 117 -2.77 -1.86 -3.54
N PHE A 118 -2.89 -3.20 -3.61
CA PHE A 118 -3.33 -3.91 -4.82
C PHE A 118 -4.75 -3.56 -5.28
N CYS A 119 -5.61 -3.10 -4.37
CA CYS A 119 -7.05 -2.97 -4.60
C CYS A 119 -7.39 -1.71 -5.43
N PRO A 120 -8.03 -1.83 -6.61
CA PRO A 120 -8.32 -0.68 -7.48
C PRO A 120 -9.37 0.29 -6.89
N TYR A 121 -10.38 -0.22 -6.16
CA TYR A 121 -11.33 0.64 -5.43
C TYR A 121 -10.61 1.45 -4.34
N CYS A 122 -9.63 0.83 -3.69
CA CYS A 122 -8.81 1.46 -2.68
C CYS A 122 -7.97 2.58 -3.31
N ALA A 123 -7.39 2.31 -4.48
CA ALA A 123 -6.59 3.28 -5.22
C ALA A 123 -7.36 4.56 -5.55
N THR A 124 -8.63 4.46 -5.95
CA THR A 124 -9.45 5.66 -6.23
C THR A 124 -9.92 6.36 -4.95
N GLU A 125 -10.28 5.60 -3.90
CA GLU A 125 -10.76 6.18 -2.64
C GLU A 125 -9.68 6.96 -1.88
N ARG A 126 -8.42 6.50 -1.92
CA ARG A 126 -7.29 7.18 -1.26
C ARG A 126 -7.13 8.63 -1.68
N TRP A 127 -7.38 8.95 -2.96
CA TRP A 127 -7.34 10.33 -3.45
C TRP A 127 -8.35 11.22 -2.73
N SER A 128 -9.58 10.74 -2.56
CA SER A 128 -10.64 11.47 -1.88
C SER A 128 -10.39 11.59 -0.38
N LEU A 129 -9.85 10.53 0.25
CA LEU A 129 -9.45 10.58 1.65
C LEU A 129 -8.35 11.61 1.88
N VAL A 130 -7.28 11.60 1.08
CA VAL A 130 -6.21 12.61 1.19
C VAL A 130 -6.77 14.01 1.00
N ALA A 131 -7.55 14.22 -0.07
CA ALA A 131 -8.13 15.54 -0.36
C ALA A 131 -9.02 16.04 0.79
N ALA A 132 -9.85 15.18 1.40
CA ALA A 132 -10.70 15.57 2.52
C ALA A 132 -9.89 15.85 3.78
N LEU A 133 -8.93 14.98 4.12
CA LEU A 133 -8.16 15.04 5.36
C LEU A 133 -7.15 16.20 5.37
N GLU A 134 -6.59 16.60 4.23
CA GLU A 134 -5.75 17.82 4.08
C GLU A 134 -6.52 19.12 4.42
N ARG A 135 -7.86 19.08 4.46
CA ARG A 135 -8.67 20.24 4.92
C ARG A 135 -8.68 20.38 6.45
N PHE A 136 -8.32 19.33 7.19
CA PHE A 136 -8.32 19.30 8.65
C PHE A 136 -6.91 19.17 9.24
N GLY A 137 -5.89 19.01 8.41
CA GLY A 137 -4.55 18.66 8.86
C GLY A 137 -3.62 18.49 7.68
N ASN A 138 -2.52 17.78 7.89
CA ASN A 138 -1.53 17.55 6.84
C ASN A 138 -0.96 16.15 6.88
N PHE A 139 -0.79 15.58 5.70
CA PHE A 139 0.02 14.39 5.50
C PHE A 139 1.48 14.73 5.30
N SER A 140 2.33 13.79 5.70
CA SER A 140 3.73 13.73 5.32
C SER A 140 4.10 12.28 4.97
N GLY A 141 5.05 12.10 4.06
CA GLY A 141 5.52 10.76 3.66
C GLY A 141 4.51 9.98 2.82
N LEU A 142 3.52 10.62 2.20
CA LEU A 142 2.73 9.98 1.13
C LEU A 142 3.67 9.61 -0.01
N THR A 143 3.60 8.36 -0.45
CA THR A 143 4.39 7.85 -1.57
C THR A 143 3.47 7.45 -2.72
N THR A 144 3.94 7.55 -3.95
CA THR A 144 3.15 7.13 -5.12
C THR A 144 3.18 5.61 -5.27
N THR A 145 2.03 5.01 -5.57
CA THR A 145 1.93 3.58 -5.91
C THR A 145 0.81 3.35 -6.93
N ARG A 146 0.65 2.11 -7.39
CA ARG A 146 -0.47 1.70 -8.23
C ARG A 146 -1.21 0.54 -7.58
N SER A 147 -2.48 0.36 -7.96
CA SER A 147 -3.16 -0.92 -7.76
C SER A 147 -2.43 -2.05 -8.51
N ALA A 148 -2.86 -3.29 -8.30
CA ALA A 148 -2.25 -4.45 -8.94
C ALA A 148 -2.21 -4.28 -10.46
N GLU A 149 -1.12 -4.73 -11.08
CA GLU A 149 -0.91 -4.58 -12.54
C GLU A 149 -1.98 -5.29 -13.36
N ASN A 150 -2.43 -6.45 -12.88
CA ASN A 150 -3.49 -7.26 -13.45
C ASN A 150 -4.89 -6.92 -12.92
N ASP A 151 -5.02 -5.88 -12.10
CA ASP A 151 -6.29 -5.43 -11.50
C ASP A 151 -6.37 -3.90 -11.49
N GLY A 152 -6.51 -3.33 -12.70
CA GLY A 152 -6.73 -1.91 -12.96
C GLY A 152 -5.48 -1.04 -13.04
N ASN A 153 -4.34 -1.43 -12.44
CA ASN A 153 -3.07 -0.69 -12.44
C ASN A 153 -3.22 0.83 -12.18
N ILE A 154 -4.13 1.19 -11.28
CA ILE A 154 -4.62 2.56 -11.09
C ILE A 154 -3.58 3.38 -10.32
N PRO A 155 -3.16 4.56 -10.83
CA PRO A 155 -2.26 5.48 -10.13
C PRO A 155 -2.89 6.03 -8.85
N THR A 156 -2.16 5.96 -7.74
CA THR A 156 -2.62 6.39 -6.42
C THR A 156 -1.46 6.75 -5.49
N VAL A 157 -1.79 7.09 -4.26
CA VAL A 157 -0.85 7.25 -3.16
C VAL A 157 -0.96 6.05 -2.22
N SER A 158 0.09 5.76 -1.47
CA SER A 158 0.05 4.80 -0.37
C SER A 158 -0.01 5.53 0.96
N PHE A 159 -0.82 5.01 1.88
CA PHE A 159 -0.78 5.42 3.28
C PHE A 159 0.32 4.70 4.07
N LYS A 160 0.95 3.67 3.49
CA LYS A 160 2.04 2.93 4.12
C LYS A 160 3.16 3.91 4.50
N ASP A 161 3.56 3.87 5.77
CA ASP A 161 4.57 4.74 6.39
C ASP A 161 4.25 6.25 6.39
N SER A 162 3.08 6.65 5.87
CA SER A 162 2.63 8.05 5.91
C SER A 162 2.25 8.46 7.34
N LYS A 163 2.33 9.77 7.61
CA LYS A 163 1.90 10.35 8.89
C LYS A 163 0.89 11.45 8.63
N TYR A 164 -0.16 11.46 9.44
CA TYR A 164 -1.17 12.52 9.43
C TYR A 164 -1.15 13.29 10.76
N THR A 165 -1.18 14.62 10.66
CA THR A 165 -1.21 15.53 11.81
C THR A 165 -2.39 16.49 11.68
N SER A 166 -3.11 16.75 12.78
CA SER A 166 -4.33 17.56 12.79
C SER A 166 -4.69 17.96 14.21
N ASP A 167 -5.30 19.12 14.37
CA ASP A 167 -5.90 19.56 15.64
C ASP A 167 -7.35 19.09 15.82
N PHE A 168 -7.98 18.57 14.76
CA PHE A 168 -9.42 18.27 14.73
C PHE A 168 -9.70 16.77 14.84
N ILE A 169 -8.94 15.93 14.14
CA ILE A 169 -9.15 14.49 14.10
C ILE A 169 -7.83 13.72 14.25
N ALA A 170 -7.93 12.43 14.54
CA ALA A 170 -6.87 11.47 14.26
C ALA A 170 -7.23 10.68 13.00
N PHE A 171 -6.22 10.28 12.24
CA PHE A 171 -6.39 9.37 11.11
C PHE A 171 -5.49 8.17 11.31
N ARG A 172 -6.07 6.97 11.13
CA ARG A 172 -5.34 5.71 11.16
C ARG A 172 -5.67 4.94 9.88
N ALA A 173 -4.64 4.62 9.10
CA ALA A 173 -4.78 3.77 7.93
C ALA A 173 -4.11 2.41 8.20
N VAL A 174 -4.70 1.36 7.62
CA VAL A 174 -4.11 0.02 7.57
C VAL A 174 -4.06 -0.41 6.12
N GLU A 175 -2.86 -0.56 5.57
CA GLU A 175 -2.64 -1.16 4.26
C GLU A 175 -2.27 -2.63 4.43
N THR A 176 -3.22 -3.53 4.25
CA THR A 176 -3.00 -4.95 4.59
C THR A 176 -1.98 -5.63 3.68
N GLN A 177 -1.96 -5.27 2.40
CA GLN A 177 -1.10 -5.87 1.38
C GLN A 177 -0.54 -4.80 0.43
N ASP A 178 0.66 -5.03 -0.09
CA ASP A 178 1.25 -4.22 -1.15
C ASP A 178 0.60 -4.49 -2.52
N ARG A 179 1.02 -3.75 -3.55
CA ARG A 179 0.48 -3.91 -4.92
C ARG A 179 0.69 -5.30 -5.53
N ASN A 180 1.62 -6.10 -4.99
CA ASN A 180 1.92 -7.46 -5.45
C ASN A 180 1.21 -8.52 -4.60
N GLY A 181 0.33 -8.12 -3.68
CA GLY A 181 -0.38 -9.03 -2.78
C GLY A 181 0.47 -9.55 -1.62
N LYS A 182 1.65 -8.97 -1.39
CA LYS A 182 2.46 -9.33 -0.21
C LYS A 182 1.85 -8.63 1.00
N GLN A 183 1.60 -9.39 2.07
CA GLN A 183 1.15 -8.81 3.33
C GLN A 183 2.21 -7.84 3.89
N ILE A 184 1.78 -6.61 4.21
CA ILE A 184 2.64 -5.56 4.77
C ILE A 184 2.16 -5.09 6.14
N GLU A 185 0.85 -5.19 6.43
CA GLU A 185 0.29 -4.92 7.75
C GLU A 185 -0.74 -5.99 8.14
N GLN A 186 -0.99 -6.11 9.45
CA GLN A 186 -2.12 -6.86 9.99
C GLN A 186 -3.16 -5.87 10.48
N ILE A 187 -4.44 -6.20 10.29
CA ILE A 187 -5.52 -5.43 10.90
C ILE A 187 -5.32 -5.50 12.43
N PRO A 188 -5.14 -4.36 13.11
CA PRO A 188 -4.92 -4.36 14.56
C PRO A 188 -6.09 -4.96 15.33
N ALA A 189 -5.80 -5.58 16.47
CA ALA A 189 -6.79 -6.31 17.27
C ALA A 189 -7.92 -5.42 17.84
N ASP A 190 -7.69 -4.12 17.98
CA ASP A 190 -8.71 -3.14 18.37
C ASP A 190 -9.64 -2.74 17.22
N ILE A 191 -9.18 -2.92 15.97
CA ILE A 191 -9.93 -2.61 14.75
C ILE A 191 -10.71 -3.82 14.24
N GLU A 192 -10.09 -5.01 14.28
CA GLU A 192 -10.66 -6.22 13.68
C GLU A 192 -12.11 -6.51 14.12
N PRO A 193 -12.51 -6.35 15.40
CA PRO A 193 -13.89 -6.55 15.81
C PRO A 193 -14.86 -5.53 15.20
N LEU A 194 -14.42 -4.28 15.00
CA LEU A 194 -15.23 -3.23 14.38
C LEU A 194 -15.41 -3.51 12.89
N PHE A 195 -14.33 -3.86 12.21
CA PHE A 195 -14.34 -4.22 10.79
C PHE A 195 -15.29 -5.41 10.55
N LYS A 196 -15.13 -6.51 11.29
CA LYS A 196 -16.00 -7.69 11.18
C LYS A 196 -17.46 -7.41 11.51
N LYS A 197 -17.74 -6.46 12.42
CA LYS A 197 -19.10 -6.14 12.85
C LYS A 197 -19.83 -5.27 11.83
N TYR A 198 -19.16 -4.23 11.33
CA TYR A 198 -19.82 -3.20 10.53
C TYR A 198 -19.65 -3.39 9.03
N ASP A 199 -18.56 -4.04 8.60
CA ASP A 199 -18.43 -4.55 7.23
C ASP A 199 -19.02 -5.96 7.09
N ALA A 200 -20.26 -6.10 7.56
CA ALA A 200 -21.09 -7.29 7.47
C ALA A 200 -22.60 -6.89 7.42
N PRO A 201 -23.53 -7.82 7.11
CA PRO A 201 -24.96 -7.56 7.23
C PRO A 201 -25.37 -7.06 8.63
N PRO A 202 -26.33 -6.12 8.74
CA PRO A 202 -27.19 -5.60 7.68
C PRO A 202 -26.62 -4.39 6.91
N TYR A 203 -25.39 -3.96 7.19
CA TYR A 203 -24.83 -2.73 6.61
C TYR A 203 -24.27 -2.93 5.20
N VAL A 204 -23.71 -4.11 4.95
CA VAL A 204 -23.27 -4.54 3.62
C VAL A 204 -23.90 -5.89 3.29
N ASP A 205 -24.04 -6.17 2.00
CA ASP A 205 -24.51 -7.47 1.54
C ASP A 205 -23.55 -8.58 2.00
N ALA A 206 -24.08 -9.78 2.27
CA ALA A 206 -23.28 -10.89 2.76
C ALA A 206 -22.13 -11.30 1.82
N GLN A 207 -22.27 -11.02 0.52
CA GLN A 207 -21.23 -11.27 -0.49
C GLN A 207 -20.11 -10.23 -0.49
N SER A 208 -20.36 -9.07 0.12
CA SER A 208 -19.43 -7.95 0.24
C SER A 208 -18.82 -7.84 1.64
N GLN A 209 -19.03 -8.86 2.50
CA GLN A 209 -18.44 -8.88 3.84
C GLN A 209 -16.90 -8.89 3.75
N GLY A 210 -16.25 -8.01 4.50
CA GLY A 210 -14.78 -7.87 4.47
C GLY A 210 -14.26 -7.15 3.22
N ALA A 211 -15.11 -6.38 2.54
CA ALA A 211 -14.72 -5.59 1.38
C ALA A 211 -13.81 -4.42 1.76
N ILE A 212 -12.95 -4.06 0.81
CA ILE A 212 -12.07 -2.90 0.90
C ILE A 212 -12.26 -2.01 -0.34
N PRO A 213 -12.07 -0.68 -0.20
CA PRO A 213 -11.70 0.03 1.01
C PRO A 213 -12.88 0.11 2.00
N TRP A 214 -12.56 0.10 3.29
CA TRP A 214 -13.49 0.35 4.37
C TRP A 214 -13.03 1.56 5.17
N THR A 215 -13.88 2.58 5.26
CA THR A 215 -13.60 3.75 6.10
C THR A 215 -14.65 3.84 7.20
N PHE A 216 -14.18 3.98 8.44
CA PHE A 216 -15.02 4.04 9.63
C PHE A 216 -14.86 5.38 10.33
N TYR A 217 -15.98 6.02 10.57
CA TYR A 217 -16.11 7.34 11.21
C TYR A 217 -16.70 7.21 12.62
N GLY A 218 -16.74 6.00 13.18
CA GLY A 218 -17.33 5.72 14.48
C GLY A 218 -18.84 5.50 14.44
N THR A 219 -19.59 6.50 14.00
CA THR A 219 -21.07 6.42 13.87
C THR A 219 -21.54 6.11 12.45
N ASN A 220 -20.63 6.19 11.49
CA ASN A 220 -20.90 5.96 10.08
C ASN A 220 -19.73 5.17 9.45
N GLN A 221 -19.97 4.61 8.26
CA GLN A 221 -18.92 4.01 7.43
C GLN A 221 -19.13 4.27 5.95
N THR A 222 -18.07 4.13 5.17
CA THR A 222 -18.15 3.89 3.71
C THR A 222 -17.48 2.55 3.40
N VAL A 223 -18.10 1.79 2.49
CA VAL A 223 -17.56 0.53 1.98
C VAL A 223 -17.47 0.62 0.46
N GLY A 224 -16.32 0.27 -0.09
CA GLY A 224 -16.02 0.46 -1.50
C GLY A 224 -15.59 1.90 -1.82
N SER A 225 -15.35 2.17 -3.09
CA SER A 225 -14.96 3.49 -3.58
C SER A 225 -16.19 4.38 -3.81
N GLY A 226 -16.13 5.62 -3.33
CA GLY A 226 -17.03 6.69 -3.73
C GLY A 226 -16.70 7.28 -5.11
N VAL A 227 -15.58 6.88 -5.72
CA VAL A 227 -15.10 7.35 -7.03
C VAL A 227 -15.25 6.24 -8.07
N PRO A 228 -15.79 6.52 -9.28
CA PRO A 228 -15.84 5.55 -10.36
C PRO A 228 -14.44 5.18 -10.84
N ILE A 229 -14.19 3.88 -10.98
CA ILE A 229 -12.87 3.35 -11.39
C ILE A 229 -12.58 3.54 -12.87
N GLN A 230 -13.59 3.45 -13.73
CA GLN A 230 -13.41 3.29 -15.18
C GLN A 230 -12.55 4.37 -15.85
N PRO A 231 -12.61 5.67 -15.47
CA PRO A 231 -11.68 6.64 -16.05
C PRO A 231 -10.20 6.31 -15.77
N PHE A 232 -9.90 5.77 -14.60
CA PHE A 232 -8.54 5.63 -14.07
C PHE A 232 -7.78 4.42 -14.61
N VAL A 233 -8.48 3.35 -15.03
CA VAL A 233 -7.81 2.13 -15.55
C VAL A 233 -7.02 2.37 -16.83
N SER A 234 -7.32 3.46 -17.54
CA SER A 234 -6.60 3.87 -18.75
C SER A 234 -5.34 4.70 -18.47
N LEU A 235 -5.12 5.13 -17.23
CA LEU A 235 -4.01 6.00 -16.85
C LEU A 235 -2.77 5.21 -16.46
N THR A 236 -2.14 4.53 -17.41
CA THR A 236 -0.99 3.65 -17.15
C THR A 236 0.37 4.31 -17.29
N ASP A 237 0.45 5.51 -17.86
CA ASP A 237 1.71 6.25 -18.03
C ASP A 237 2.16 7.02 -16.77
N ASP A 238 3.41 7.46 -16.77
CA ASP A 238 4.04 8.17 -15.64
C ASP A 238 3.52 9.60 -15.42
N THR A 239 2.77 10.16 -16.38
CA THR A 239 2.14 11.49 -16.25
C THR A 239 0.83 11.44 -15.47
N ALA A 240 0.33 10.23 -15.18
CA ALA A 240 -0.98 10.02 -14.60
C ALA A 240 -1.21 10.75 -13.26
N TRP A 241 -0.24 10.73 -12.35
CA TRP A 241 -0.34 11.47 -11.07
C TRP A 241 -0.49 12.97 -11.29
N THR A 242 0.32 13.55 -12.16
CA THR A 242 0.25 14.96 -12.52
C THR A 242 -1.12 15.29 -13.12
N LYS A 243 -1.62 14.48 -14.04
CA LYS A 243 -2.94 14.67 -14.67
C LYS A 243 -4.09 14.62 -13.65
N ILE A 244 -4.04 13.68 -12.72
CA ILE A 244 -5.05 13.55 -11.64
C ILE A 244 -4.98 14.76 -10.73
N VAL A 245 -3.80 15.10 -10.23
CA VAL A 245 -3.62 16.22 -9.29
C VAL A 245 -4.00 17.55 -9.94
N ASP A 246 -3.58 17.83 -11.17
CA ASP A 246 -3.91 19.08 -11.85
C ASP A 246 -5.43 19.21 -12.06
N GLN A 247 -6.13 18.11 -12.32
CA GLN A 247 -7.59 18.10 -12.33
C GLN A 247 -8.20 18.32 -10.93
N MET A 248 -7.65 17.68 -9.89
CA MET A 248 -8.07 17.91 -8.50
C MET A 248 -7.90 19.36 -8.07
N MET A 249 -6.83 20.04 -8.49
CA MET A 249 -6.58 21.46 -8.21
C MET A 249 -7.67 22.38 -8.78
N THR A 250 -8.44 21.91 -9.75
CA THR A 250 -9.57 22.67 -10.36
C THR A 250 -10.93 22.12 -9.97
N GLY A 251 -11.01 20.91 -9.41
CA GLY A 251 -12.26 20.21 -9.12
C GLY A 251 -13.04 19.78 -10.36
N LYS A 252 -12.37 19.68 -11.52
CA LYS A 252 -12.98 19.45 -12.82
C LYS A 252 -12.33 18.27 -13.56
N GLY A 253 -12.97 17.84 -14.64
CA GLY A 253 -12.48 16.74 -15.48
C GLY A 253 -12.82 15.37 -14.90
N ASP A 254 -12.52 14.34 -15.70
CA ASP A 254 -12.95 12.96 -15.46
C ASP A 254 -12.34 12.31 -14.22
N TYR A 255 -11.26 12.87 -13.67
CA TYR A 255 -10.60 12.39 -12.45
C TYR A 255 -10.83 13.34 -11.29
N GLY A 256 -10.56 14.63 -11.50
CA GLY A 256 -10.59 15.63 -10.43
C GLY A 256 -11.98 15.86 -9.87
N GLN A 257 -13.00 15.95 -10.74
CA GLN A 257 -14.37 16.18 -10.28
C GLN A 257 -14.89 15.07 -9.36
N PRO A 258 -14.88 13.78 -9.74
CA PRO A 258 -15.43 12.75 -8.87
C PRO A 258 -14.61 12.56 -7.59
N ILE A 259 -13.28 12.70 -7.64
CA ILE A 259 -12.43 12.62 -6.44
C ILE A 259 -12.82 13.71 -5.44
N MET A 260 -12.89 14.96 -5.89
CA MET A 260 -13.13 16.12 -5.02
C MET A 260 -14.59 16.15 -4.52
N ALA A 261 -15.53 15.67 -5.34
CA ALA A 261 -16.93 15.53 -4.93
C ALA A 261 -17.11 14.45 -3.85
N ASN A 262 -16.43 13.30 -3.97
CA ASN A 262 -16.39 12.30 -2.90
C ASN A 262 -15.68 12.84 -1.64
N ALA A 263 -14.60 13.61 -1.81
CA ALA A 263 -13.92 14.28 -0.69
C ALA A 263 -14.85 15.24 0.08
N ASN A 264 -15.82 15.87 -0.57
CA ASN A 264 -16.85 16.68 0.10
C ASN A 264 -17.76 15.84 1.00
N ALA A 265 -18.06 14.59 0.65
CA ALA A 265 -18.86 13.70 1.49
C ALA A 265 -18.09 13.22 2.72
N ILE A 266 -16.82 12.85 2.53
CA ILE A 266 -15.89 12.55 3.63
C ILE A 266 -15.76 13.77 4.55
N THR A 267 -15.58 14.97 3.98
CA THR A 267 -15.50 16.22 4.75
C THR A 267 -16.78 16.47 5.55
N ALA A 268 -17.96 16.33 4.93
CA ALA A 268 -19.24 16.52 5.61
C ALA A 268 -19.41 15.57 6.81
N GLN A 269 -18.97 14.33 6.67
CA GLN A 269 -18.98 13.37 7.77
C GLN A 269 -18.00 13.74 8.89
N ILE A 270 -16.78 14.17 8.54
CA ILE A 270 -15.80 14.66 9.52
C ILE A 270 -16.31 15.92 10.23
N CYS A 271 -16.99 16.82 9.53
CA CYS A 271 -17.63 17.99 10.14
C CYS A 271 -18.67 17.61 11.20
N THR A 272 -19.35 16.47 11.04
CA THR A 272 -20.25 15.94 12.07
C THR A 272 -19.48 15.45 13.30
N LEU A 273 -18.28 14.87 13.12
CA LEU A 273 -17.44 14.39 14.22
C LEU A 273 -16.74 15.50 15.01
N THR A 274 -16.57 16.66 14.39
CA THR A 274 -15.74 17.78 14.89
C THR A 274 -16.59 18.96 15.36
N ASP A 275 -17.90 18.78 15.51
CA ASP A 275 -18.85 19.85 15.83
C ASP A 275 -18.75 21.05 14.86
N ASN A 276 -18.64 20.74 13.56
CA ASN A 276 -18.48 21.67 12.44
C ASN A 276 -17.19 22.52 12.49
N LYS A 277 -16.06 21.91 12.85
CA LYS A 277 -14.76 22.57 12.86
C LYS A 277 -13.75 21.91 11.90
N PRO A 278 -12.92 22.70 11.19
CA PRO A 278 -12.89 24.16 11.19
C PRO A 278 -14.06 24.76 10.39
N SER A 279 -14.53 25.93 10.82
CA SER A 279 -15.81 26.48 10.34
C SER A 279 -15.78 26.89 8.87
N ASP A 280 -14.65 27.35 8.36
CA ASP A 280 -14.44 27.71 6.96
C ASP A 280 -14.56 26.48 6.02
N VAL A 281 -14.08 25.33 6.48
CA VAL A 281 -14.24 24.04 5.80
C VAL A 281 -15.68 23.55 5.91
N CYS A 282 -16.23 23.49 7.12
CA CYS A 282 -17.52 22.88 7.37
C CYS A 282 -18.72 23.71 6.91
N ALA A 283 -18.55 25.03 6.76
CA ALA A 283 -19.55 25.92 6.17
C ALA A 283 -19.37 26.10 4.65
N SER A 284 -18.40 25.42 4.01
CA SER A 284 -18.21 25.59 2.57
C SER A 284 -19.46 25.12 1.80
N PRO A 285 -19.83 25.81 0.70
CA PRO A 285 -21.05 25.52 -0.05
C PRO A 285 -21.23 24.04 -0.41
N ALA A 286 -20.19 23.39 -0.95
CA ALA A 286 -20.30 21.98 -1.32
C ALA A 286 -20.43 21.03 -0.13
N VAL A 287 -19.80 21.35 1.01
CA VAL A 287 -19.93 20.57 2.25
C VAL A 287 -21.34 20.70 2.80
N VAL A 288 -21.90 21.91 2.88
CA VAL A 288 -23.27 22.14 3.35
C VAL A 288 -24.29 21.40 2.48
N GLN A 289 -24.13 21.45 1.15
CA GLN A 289 -24.99 20.71 0.22
C GLN A 289 -24.89 19.19 0.43
N THR A 290 -23.68 18.68 0.65
CA THR A 290 -23.44 17.23 0.83
C THR A 290 -23.91 16.74 2.21
N SER A 291 -23.77 17.55 3.26
CA SER A 291 -24.27 17.25 4.60
C SER A 291 -25.79 16.98 4.64
N ALA A 292 -26.56 17.57 3.71
CA ALA A 292 -27.98 17.28 3.57
C ALA A 292 -28.26 15.85 3.07
N MET A 293 -27.29 15.21 2.40
CA MET A 293 -27.38 13.83 1.91
C MET A 293 -27.07 12.80 3.01
N LEU A 294 -26.27 13.16 4.02
CA LEU A 294 -25.92 12.28 5.17
C LEU A 294 -27.10 12.02 6.12
N LYS A 295 -28.13 12.88 6.07
CA LYS A 295 -29.29 12.84 6.97
C LYS A 295 -30.38 11.86 6.50
N LYS A 296 -30.17 11.19 5.38
CA LYS A 296 -31.06 10.16 4.83
C LYS A 296 -30.49 8.78 5.12
#